data_AF-A0A5C4WC31-F1
#
_entry.id   AF-A0A5C4WC31-F1
#
_cell.length_a   1.000
_cell.length_b   1.000
_cell.length_c   1.000
_cell.angle_alpha   90.00
_cell.angle_beta   90.00
_cell.angle_gamma   90.00
#
_symmetry.space_group_name_H-M   'P 1'
#
loop_
_entity.id
_entity.type
_entity.pdbx_description
1 polymer ?
#
loop_
_entity_poly.entity_id
_entity_poly.type
_entity_poly.pdbx_seq_one_letter_code
_entity_poly.pdbx_strand_id
1 'polypeptide(L)'
;MYEIAHRVLVLRTDPPREVTVTVGLPYEEPAGDWSCPYRIDGLAGWEHERKVTGLDSLESMELALVMVRAALAGSHEAREGLLRWEEAPAGRRAQTVYVTVDTDRDAAYIAMKHEIVPDEVVHQVTAEGAVLDYGDSGQLLGLELSEAATRLPSEMRL
;
A
#
# COMPACT_ATOMS: atom_id res chain seq x y z
N MET A 1 25.14 0.82 0.15
CA MET A 1 23.87 0.68 0.89
C MET A 1 23.42 -0.79 0.94
N TYR A 2 22.89 -1.28 2.07
CA TYR A 2 22.14 -2.54 2.13
C TYR A 2 20.67 -2.25 1.80
N GLU A 3 20.12 -2.86 0.75
CA GLU A 3 18.79 -2.56 0.23
C GLU A 3 17.71 -3.33 1.01
N ILE A 4 16.62 -2.64 1.39
CA ILE A 4 15.47 -3.28 2.06
C ILE A 4 14.20 -3.22 1.20
N ALA A 5 14.15 -2.31 0.24
CA ALA A 5 13.06 -2.19 -0.71
C ALA A 5 13.55 -1.59 -2.02
N HIS A 6 12.94 -2.00 -3.13
CA HIS A 6 13.05 -1.29 -4.39
C HIS A 6 11.70 -1.29 -5.12
N ARG A 7 11.54 -0.37 -6.06
CA ARG A 7 10.35 -0.26 -6.92
C ARG A 7 10.75 0.26 -8.29
N VAL A 8 10.19 -0.36 -9.34
CA VAL A 8 10.41 0.05 -10.72
C VAL A 8 9.20 0.84 -11.23
N LEU A 9 9.46 1.93 -11.92
CA LEU A 9 8.50 2.73 -12.66
C LEU A 9 8.85 2.67 -14.14
N VAL A 10 7.83 2.75 -14.99
CA VAL A 10 8.00 2.85 -16.45
C VAL A 10 8.03 4.32 -16.84
N LEU A 11 9.10 4.70 -17.54
CA LEU A 11 9.22 5.98 -18.22
C LEU A 11 8.82 5.80 -19.69
N ARG A 12 7.76 6.50 -20.12
CA ARG A 12 7.15 6.41 -21.46
C ARG A 12 7.93 7.19 -22.53
N THR A 13 9.22 6.92 -22.65
CA THR A 13 10.04 7.35 -23.79
C THR A 13 9.92 6.37 -24.96
N ASP A 14 10.52 6.70 -26.10
CA ASP A 14 10.71 5.78 -27.22
C ASP A 14 12.23 5.60 -27.47
N PRO A 15 12.83 4.45 -27.10
CA PRO A 15 12.20 3.29 -26.45
C PRO A 15 11.83 3.55 -24.97
N PRO A 16 10.88 2.79 -24.38
CA PRO A 16 10.56 2.88 -22.96
C PRO A 16 11.78 2.58 -22.08
N ARG A 17 11.87 3.28 -20.95
CA ARG A 17 12.96 3.11 -19.98
C ARG A 17 12.40 2.84 -18.58
N GLU A 18 13.25 2.29 -17.73
CA GLU A 18 12.91 2.05 -16.32
C GLU A 18 13.48 3.16 -15.43
N VAL A 19 12.72 3.49 -14.40
CA VAL A 19 13.15 4.32 -13.27
C VAL A 19 13.07 3.46 -12.01
N THR A 20 14.21 3.20 -11.39
CA THR A 20 14.30 2.32 -10.22
C THR A 20 14.52 3.15 -8.97
N VAL A 21 13.61 3.02 -8.02
CA VAL A 21 13.74 3.58 -6.68
C VAL A 21 14.24 2.50 -5.74
N THR A 22 15.30 2.76 -5.01
CA THR A 22 15.83 1.88 -3.97
C THR A 22 15.82 2.60 -2.62
N VAL A 23 15.39 1.90 -1.57
CA VAL A 23 15.49 2.35 -0.17
C VAL A 23 16.34 1.34 0.58
N GLY A 24 17.33 1.85 1.32
CA GLY A 24 18.22 1.03 2.13
C GLY A 24 17.83 0.95 3.58
N LEU A 25 18.52 0.06 4.29
CA LEU A 25 18.37 -0.12 5.72
C LEU A 25 18.81 1.17 6.45
N PRO A 26 17.95 1.75 7.31
CA PRO A 26 18.35 2.82 8.21
C PRO A 26 19.51 2.37 9.11
N TYR A 27 20.45 3.27 9.38
CA TYR A 27 21.58 3.00 10.25
C TYR A 27 21.90 4.21 11.15
N GLU A 28 22.37 3.93 12.35
CA GLU A 28 22.81 4.95 13.29
C GLU A 28 24.16 5.54 12.85
N GLU A 29 24.23 6.87 12.80
CA GLU A 29 25.43 7.63 12.52
C GLU A 29 26.26 7.82 13.80
N PRO A 30 27.58 8.08 13.71
CA PRO A 30 28.42 8.29 14.89
C PRO A 30 27.97 9.42 15.83
N ALA A 31 27.16 10.35 15.35
CA ALA A 31 26.61 11.47 16.12
C ALA A 31 25.37 11.09 16.95
N GLY A 32 24.81 9.88 16.76
CA GLY A 32 23.60 9.38 17.43
C GLY A 32 22.31 9.58 16.62
N ASP A 33 22.35 10.38 15.55
CA ASP A 33 21.23 10.49 14.61
C ASP A 33 21.14 9.25 13.72
N TRP A 34 20.00 9.05 13.07
CA TRP A 34 19.79 7.94 12.15
C TRP A 34 19.71 8.42 10.71
N SER A 35 20.38 7.70 9.80
CA SER A 35 20.33 7.97 8.37
C SER A 35 19.64 6.84 7.63
N CYS A 36 18.73 7.20 6.71
CA CYS A 36 18.15 6.25 5.76
C CYS A 36 18.62 6.60 4.34
N PRO A 37 19.40 5.72 3.67
CA PRO A 37 19.83 5.94 2.31
C PRO A 37 18.74 5.56 1.30
N TYR A 38 18.71 6.26 0.17
CA TYR A 38 17.84 5.98 -0.97
C TYR A 38 18.51 6.38 -2.29
N ARG A 39 18.07 5.80 -3.40
CA ARG A 39 18.58 6.09 -4.75
C ARG A 39 17.43 6.06 -5.76
N ILE A 40 17.50 6.90 -6.79
CA ILE A 40 16.55 6.90 -7.91
C ILE A 40 17.35 6.86 -9.21
N ASP A 41 17.44 5.67 -9.82
CA ASP A 41 18.15 5.45 -11.07
C ASP A 41 17.23 5.65 -12.27
N GLY A 42 17.75 6.18 -13.38
CA GLY A 42 16.98 6.40 -14.61
C GLY A 42 16.20 7.71 -14.66
N LEU A 43 16.31 8.56 -13.62
CA LEU A 43 15.70 9.88 -13.56
C LEU A 43 16.77 10.97 -13.57
N ALA A 44 16.71 11.87 -14.54
CA ALA A 44 17.77 12.85 -14.77
C ALA A 44 18.04 13.71 -13.53
N GLY A 45 19.30 13.73 -13.07
CA GLY A 45 19.72 14.53 -11.91
C GLY A 45 19.46 13.85 -10.55
N TRP A 46 18.93 12.63 -10.55
CA TRP A 46 18.65 11.85 -9.35
C TRP A 46 19.46 10.56 -9.23
N GLU A 47 20.30 10.23 -10.22
CA GLU A 47 21.06 8.97 -10.33
C GLU A 47 22.26 8.85 -9.36
N HIS A 48 22.09 9.29 -8.11
CA HIS A 48 23.10 9.21 -7.06
C HIS A 48 22.46 8.72 -5.77
N GLU A 49 23.24 7.99 -4.96
CA GLU A 49 22.85 7.64 -3.60
C GLU A 49 22.71 8.93 -2.77
N ARG A 50 21.58 9.05 -2.08
CA ARG A 50 21.23 10.14 -1.17
C ARG A 50 20.88 9.54 0.18
N LYS A 51 20.89 10.36 1.22
CA LYS A 51 20.38 9.98 2.54
C LYS A 51 19.60 11.13 3.15
N VAL A 52 18.67 10.78 4.01
CA VAL A 52 18.04 11.71 4.96
C VAL A 52 18.39 11.29 6.37
N THR A 53 18.43 12.27 7.26
CA THR A 53 18.74 12.06 8.68
C THR A 53 17.51 12.39 9.51
N GLY A 54 17.22 11.54 10.49
CA GLY A 54 16.13 11.69 11.47
C GLY A 54 16.62 11.30 12.87
N LEU A 55 15.75 11.48 13.87
CA LEU A 55 16.06 11.18 15.27
C LEU A 55 16.17 9.68 15.54
N ASP A 56 15.41 8.87 14.80
CA ASP A 56 15.44 7.41 14.90
C ASP A 56 15.32 6.71 13.54
N SER A 57 15.38 5.37 13.58
CA SER A 57 15.31 4.52 12.40
C SER A 57 13.97 4.61 11.65
N LEU A 58 12.88 4.83 12.37
CA LEU A 58 11.54 4.94 11.79
C LEU A 58 11.38 6.29 11.10
N GLU A 59 11.72 7.38 11.78
CA GLU A 59 11.61 8.74 11.24
C GLU A 59 12.50 8.91 10.01
N SER A 60 13.76 8.45 10.06
CA SER A 60 14.66 8.52 8.91
C SER A 60 14.13 7.74 7.71
N MET A 61 13.51 6.58 7.92
CA MET A 61 12.84 5.82 6.86
C MET A 61 11.61 6.54 6.31
N GLU A 62 10.75 7.10 7.17
CA GLU A 62 9.57 7.87 6.73
C GLU A 62 9.97 9.09 5.90
N LEU A 63 11.00 9.82 6.33
CA LEU A 63 11.58 10.95 5.59
C LEU A 63 12.14 10.50 4.24
N ALA A 64 12.78 9.33 4.16
CA ALA A 64 13.32 8.83 2.89
C ALA A 64 12.18 8.58 1.90
N LEU A 65 11.08 7.98 2.36
CA LEU A 65 9.89 7.76 1.56
C LEU A 65 9.21 9.07 1.13
N VAL A 66 9.18 10.09 2.00
CA VAL A 66 8.71 11.45 1.64
C VAL A 66 9.58 12.06 0.55
N MET A 67 10.90 12.01 0.70
CA MET A 67 11.84 12.57 -0.27
C MET A 67 11.77 11.88 -1.62
N VAL A 68 11.65 10.55 -1.64
CA VAL A 68 11.42 9.78 -2.88
C VAL A 68 10.12 10.23 -3.56
N ARG A 69 9.01 10.35 -2.83
CA ARG A 69 7.73 10.80 -3.40
C ARG A 69 7.84 12.22 -3.97
N ALA A 70 8.49 13.13 -3.24
CA ALA A 70 8.70 14.50 -3.68
C ALA A 70 9.59 14.56 -4.93
N ALA A 71 10.65 13.77 -4.99
CA ALA A 71 11.56 13.67 -6.13
C ALA A 71 10.83 13.18 -7.39
N LEU A 72 10.06 12.10 -7.27
CA LEU A 72 9.28 11.55 -8.38
C LEU A 72 8.21 12.53 -8.83
N ALA A 73 7.42 13.10 -7.93
CA ALA A 73 6.35 14.04 -8.29
C ALA A 73 6.88 15.38 -8.84
N GLY A 74 8.07 15.78 -8.40
CA GLY A 74 8.72 17.03 -8.81
C GLY A 74 9.55 16.93 -10.09
N SER A 75 9.76 15.72 -10.62
CA SER A 75 10.59 15.51 -11.81
C SER A 75 9.94 16.08 -13.07
N HIS A 76 10.76 16.37 -14.08
CA HIS A 76 10.26 16.82 -15.37
C HIS A 76 9.38 15.74 -16.01
N GLU A 77 9.83 14.49 -15.96
CA GLU A 77 9.17 13.32 -16.50
C GLU A 77 7.78 13.09 -15.89
N ALA A 78 7.59 13.36 -14.59
CA ALA A 78 6.29 13.25 -13.95
C ALA A 78 5.37 14.42 -14.33
N ARG A 79 5.91 15.63 -14.46
CA ARG A 79 5.15 16.81 -14.92
C ARG A 79 4.66 16.67 -16.37
N GLU A 80 5.45 16.00 -17.21
CA GLU A 80 5.09 15.65 -18.59
C GLU A 80 4.19 14.39 -18.67
N GLY A 81 3.84 13.77 -17.53
CA GLY A 81 2.98 12.57 -17.50
C GLY A 81 3.62 11.31 -18.07
N LEU A 82 4.95 11.28 -18.20
CA LEU A 82 5.72 10.18 -18.78
C LEU A 82 6.04 9.08 -17.77
N LEU A 83 6.11 9.43 -16.48
CA LEU A 83 6.29 8.47 -15.39
C LEU A 83 4.99 7.76 -15.07
N ARG A 84 5.00 6.43 -15.16
CA ARG A 84 3.93 5.59 -14.63
C ARG A 84 4.49 4.53 -13.72
N TRP A 85 3.74 4.21 -12.68
CA TRP A 85 3.93 2.94 -11.99
C TRP A 85 3.75 1.83 -13.03
N GLU A 86 4.66 0.86 -13.05
CA GLU A 86 4.29 -0.45 -13.57
C GLU A 86 3.03 -0.84 -12.80
N GLU A 87 1.92 -1.07 -13.51
CA GLU A 87 0.64 -1.33 -12.85
C GLU A 87 0.87 -2.48 -11.87
N ALA A 88 0.85 -2.16 -10.57
CA ALA A 88 0.58 -3.17 -9.57
C ALA A 88 -0.68 -3.89 -10.07
N PRO A 89 -0.73 -5.24 -10.08
CA PRO A 89 -1.88 -5.95 -10.58
C PRO A 89 -3.12 -5.28 -10.01
N ALA A 90 -3.97 -4.76 -10.92
CA ALA A 90 -5.07 -3.87 -10.57
C ALA A 90 -5.82 -4.44 -9.38
N GLY A 91 -5.73 -3.80 -8.21
CA GLY A 91 -6.40 -4.33 -7.02
C GLY A 91 -5.82 -3.99 -5.63
N ARG A 92 -4.62 -3.41 -5.51
CA ARG A 92 -4.07 -3.08 -4.18
C ARG A 92 -4.04 -1.59 -3.88
N ARG A 93 -5.21 -0.95 -3.85
CA ARG A 93 -5.38 0.17 -2.91
C ARG A 93 -5.60 -0.49 -1.55
N ALA A 94 -4.73 -0.23 -0.59
CA ALA A 94 -4.98 -0.69 0.77
C ALA A 94 -6.34 -0.13 1.22
N GLN A 95 -7.28 -1.02 1.49
CA GLN A 95 -8.59 -0.67 2.06
C GLN A 95 -8.58 -1.12 3.51
N THR A 96 -9.00 -0.21 4.39
CA THR A 96 -9.26 -0.58 5.78
C THR A 96 -10.59 -1.33 5.79
N VAL A 97 -10.59 -2.51 6.38
CA VAL A 97 -11.80 -3.30 6.63
C VAL A 97 -11.96 -3.48 8.13
N TYR A 98 -13.20 -3.66 8.57
CA TYR A 98 -13.55 -3.88 9.96
C TYR A 98 -14.09 -5.29 10.09
N VAL A 99 -13.55 -6.06 11.01
CA VAL A 99 -13.89 -7.47 11.17
C VAL A 99 -14.57 -7.67 12.51
N THR A 100 -15.73 -8.33 12.48
CA THR A 100 -16.45 -8.77 13.68
C THR A 100 -16.61 -10.28 13.61
N VAL A 101 -16.13 -11.00 14.61
CA VAL A 101 -16.22 -12.47 14.66
C VAL A 101 -17.33 -12.88 15.62
N ASP A 102 -18.18 -13.80 15.17
CA ASP A 102 -19.17 -14.52 15.97
C ASP A 102 -18.70 -15.98 16.14
N THR A 103 -18.10 -16.26 17.29
CA THR A 103 -17.57 -17.59 17.61
C THR A 103 -18.65 -18.63 17.84
N ASP A 104 -19.85 -18.23 18.27
CA ASP A 104 -20.96 -19.15 18.54
C ASP A 104 -21.54 -19.70 17.23
N ARG A 105 -21.49 -18.89 16.16
CA ARG A 105 -21.97 -19.25 14.83
C ARG A 105 -20.87 -19.69 13.86
N ASP A 106 -19.61 -19.69 14.31
CA ASP A 106 -18.43 -19.87 13.44
C ASP A 106 -18.50 -18.98 12.19
N ALA A 107 -18.79 -17.69 12.41
CA ALA A 107 -19.00 -16.71 11.35
C ALA A 107 -18.17 -15.44 11.59
N ALA A 108 -17.89 -14.71 10.51
CA ALA A 108 -17.24 -13.41 10.58
C ALA A 108 -17.85 -12.43 9.59
N TYR A 109 -18.10 -11.20 10.03
CA TYR A 109 -18.51 -10.11 9.17
C TYR A 109 -17.33 -9.20 8.88
N ILE A 110 -17.07 -8.93 7.60
CA ILE A 110 -16.02 -8.03 7.12
C ILE A 110 -16.70 -6.83 6.45
N ALA A 111 -16.67 -5.68 7.11
CA ALA A 111 -17.24 -4.44 6.60
C ALA A 111 -16.18 -3.57 5.92
N MET A 112 -16.54 -2.94 4.81
CA MET A 112 -15.68 -1.99 4.07
C MET A 112 -15.61 -0.60 4.74
N LYS A 113 -16.42 -0.38 5.79
CA LYS A 113 -16.46 0.84 6.60
C LYS A 113 -16.89 0.51 8.04
N HIS A 114 -16.68 1.45 8.96
CA HIS A 114 -16.86 1.21 10.38
C HIS A 114 -18.31 0.96 10.80
N GLU A 115 -19.27 1.59 10.11
CA GLU A 115 -20.69 1.48 10.41
C GLU A 115 -21.48 1.39 9.10
N ILE A 116 -22.27 0.32 8.96
CA ILE A 116 -23.26 0.15 7.90
C ILE A 116 -24.62 0.45 8.51
N VAL A 117 -25.32 1.43 7.96
CA VAL A 117 -26.63 1.82 8.51
C VAL A 117 -27.73 0.88 7.98
N PRO A 118 -28.86 0.76 8.69
CA PRO A 118 -30.02 0.05 8.16
C PRO A 118 -30.41 0.58 6.77
N ASP A 119 -30.87 -0.33 5.90
CA ASP A 119 -31.28 -0.06 4.51
C ASP A 119 -30.17 0.32 3.52
N GLU A 120 -28.91 0.37 3.96
CA GLU A 120 -27.78 0.63 3.04
C GLU A 120 -27.43 -0.60 2.19
N VAL A 121 -27.64 -1.80 2.75
CA VAL A 121 -27.54 -3.05 2.00
C VAL A 121 -28.85 -3.23 1.23
N VAL A 122 -28.79 -3.02 -0.08
CA VAL A 122 -29.97 -3.14 -0.96
C VAL A 122 -29.98 -4.46 -1.72
N HIS A 123 -28.84 -5.13 -1.81
CA HIS A 123 -28.69 -6.37 -2.57
C HIS A 123 -27.70 -7.31 -1.89
N GLN A 124 -28.06 -8.61 -1.85
CA GLN A 124 -27.20 -9.65 -1.29
C GLN A 124 -26.96 -10.76 -2.31
N VAL A 125 -25.71 -11.24 -2.37
CA VAL A 125 -25.31 -12.37 -3.21
C VAL A 125 -24.67 -13.44 -2.35
N THR A 126 -25.23 -14.65 -2.36
CA THR A 126 -24.60 -15.81 -1.72
C THR A 126 -23.64 -16.49 -2.67
N ALA A 127 -22.39 -16.65 -2.25
CA ALA A 127 -21.35 -17.34 -3.00
C ALA A 127 -20.48 -18.18 -2.07
N GLU A 128 -20.48 -19.51 -2.28
CA GLU A 128 -19.54 -20.45 -1.65
C GLU A 128 -19.28 -20.22 -0.15
N GLY A 129 -20.31 -20.15 0.70
CA GLY A 129 -20.14 -19.96 2.14
C GLY A 129 -19.84 -18.51 2.56
N ALA A 130 -20.05 -17.56 1.65
CA ALA A 130 -20.08 -16.14 1.92
C ALA A 130 -21.41 -15.52 1.48
N VAL A 131 -21.84 -14.48 2.18
CA VAL A 131 -22.91 -13.57 1.77
C VAL A 131 -22.29 -12.21 1.53
N LEU A 132 -22.38 -11.70 0.30
CA LEU A 132 -21.84 -10.40 -0.11
C LEU A 132 -22.95 -9.36 -0.03
N ASP A 133 -22.72 -8.27 0.69
CA ASP A 133 -23.65 -7.17 0.87
C ASP A 133 -23.30 -6.00 -0.04
N TYR A 134 -24.22 -5.61 -0.92
CA TYR A 134 -24.05 -4.54 -1.88
C TYR A 134 -24.98 -3.35 -1.59
N GLY A 135 -24.43 -2.16 -1.81
CA GLY A 135 -25.16 -0.89 -1.78
C GLY A 135 -25.84 -0.56 -3.10
N ASP A 136 -26.59 0.54 -3.09
CA ASP A 136 -27.41 1.06 -4.20
C ASP A 136 -26.66 1.30 -5.51
N SER A 137 -25.41 1.73 -5.44
CA SER A 137 -24.54 1.93 -6.61
C SER A 137 -23.79 0.67 -7.04
N GLY A 138 -24.08 -0.50 -6.43
CA GLY A 138 -23.44 -1.78 -6.71
C GLY A 138 -22.07 -1.95 -6.06
N GLN A 139 -21.70 -1.07 -5.14
CA GLN A 139 -20.50 -1.17 -4.32
C GLN A 139 -20.64 -2.26 -3.25
N LEU A 140 -19.58 -3.02 -3.01
CA LEU A 140 -19.52 -3.95 -1.88
C LEU A 140 -19.42 -3.14 -0.58
N LEU A 141 -20.35 -3.35 0.35
CA LEU A 141 -20.37 -2.71 1.66
C LEU A 141 -19.82 -3.61 2.76
N GLY A 142 -20.02 -4.92 2.61
CA GLY A 142 -19.50 -5.90 3.54
C GLY A 142 -19.71 -7.31 3.01
N LEU A 143 -19.23 -8.28 3.78
CA LEU A 143 -19.51 -9.68 3.53
C LEU A 143 -19.53 -10.47 4.83
N GLU A 144 -20.43 -11.44 4.92
CA GLU A 144 -20.46 -12.45 5.97
C GLU A 144 -19.79 -13.72 5.46
N LEU A 145 -18.88 -14.29 6.25
CA LEU A 145 -18.24 -15.58 6.00
C LEU A 145 -18.76 -16.59 7.02
N SER A 146 -19.20 -17.74 6.54
CA SER A 146 -19.38 -18.95 7.36
C SER A 146 -18.06 -19.74 7.46
N GLU A 147 -17.94 -20.62 8.45
CA GLU A 147 -16.72 -21.40 8.71
C GLU A 147 -15.49 -20.49 8.96
N ALA A 148 -15.70 -19.37 9.65
CA ALA A 148 -14.70 -18.32 9.81
C ALA A 148 -13.40 -18.82 10.49
N ALA A 149 -13.50 -19.80 11.39
CA ALA A 149 -12.35 -20.45 12.02
C ALA A 149 -11.42 -21.18 11.03
N THR A 150 -11.87 -21.45 9.81
CA THR A 150 -11.03 -22.04 8.75
C THR A 150 -10.67 -21.05 7.66
N ARG A 151 -11.56 -20.11 7.36
CA ARG A 151 -11.45 -19.22 6.19
C ARG A 151 -10.81 -17.88 6.48
N LEU A 152 -10.93 -17.38 7.70
CA LEU A 152 -10.34 -16.10 8.10
C LEU A 152 -8.89 -16.32 8.56
N PRO A 153 -7.91 -15.51 8.17
CA PRO A 153 -6.56 -15.58 8.75
C PRO A 153 -6.58 -15.46 10.28
N SER A 154 -5.70 -16.18 10.98
CA SER A 154 -5.67 -16.19 12.45
C SER A 154 -5.49 -14.80 13.07
N GLU A 155 -4.75 -13.94 12.39
CA GLU A 155 -4.47 -12.56 12.77
C GLU A 155 -5.71 -11.66 12.73
N MET A 156 -6.75 -12.08 12.00
CA MET A 156 -8.02 -11.35 11.84
C MET A 156 -9.13 -11.88 12.76
N ARG A 157 -8.87 -12.95 13.54
CA ARG A 157 -9.84 -13.58 14.46
C ARG A 157 -9.80 -13.00 15.90
N LEU A 158 -9.11 -11.88 16.08
CA LEU A 158 -8.81 -11.27 17.38
C LEU A 158 -9.99 -10.46 17.94
#